data_AF-A0AA96XGN8-F1
#
_entry.id   AF-A0AA96XGN8-F1
#
_cell.length_a   1.000
_cell.length_b   1.000
_cell.length_c   1.000
_cell.angle_alpha   90.00
_cell.angle_beta   90.00
_cell.angle_gamma   90.00
#
_symmetry.space_group_name_H-M   'P 1'
#
loop_
_entity.id
_entity.type
_entity.pdbx_description
1 polymer ?
#
loop_
_entity_poly.entity_id
_entity_poly.type
_entity_poly.pdbx_seq_one_letter_code
_entity_poly.pdbx_strand_id
1 'polypeptide(L)'
;MIDQLCPAIMKLPRASAGVYGQEYCGVIYSVNGVYYASYGSPLGKTILMYPETRKQCYSPRFVVDERGRTSIIADYHSHPWQPSPMSDRDLWSHSQRWLLRIQFDTACRVMKLIPYVGESRPGEVFAREGQRWKLVGYILPEDKPFGIVTKVEP
;
A
#
# COMPACT_ATOMS: atom_id res chain seq x y z
N MET A 1 6.87 -8.97 10.31
CA MET A 1 7.28 -7.95 9.32
C MET A 1 6.18 -6.91 9.10
N ILE A 2 5.00 -7.24 8.54
CA ILE A 2 3.93 -6.24 8.26
C ILE A 2 3.60 -5.33 9.45
N ASP A 3 3.42 -5.91 10.64
CA ASP A 3 3.04 -5.15 11.84
C ASP A 3 4.17 -4.21 12.34
N GLN A 4 5.41 -4.37 11.86
CA GLN A 4 6.55 -3.50 12.16
C GLN A 4 6.75 -2.41 11.10
N LEU A 5 6.12 -2.53 9.92
CA LEU A 5 6.33 -1.63 8.78
C LEU A 5 5.87 -0.21 9.09
N CYS A 6 4.61 -0.05 9.52
CA CYS A 6 4.08 1.27 9.85
C CYS A 6 4.87 1.97 10.96
N PRO A 7 5.13 1.34 12.13
CA PRO A 7 5.95 1.97 13.19
C PRO A 7 7.34 2.41 12.72
N ALA A 8 7.96 1.68 11.79
CA ALA A 8 9.25 2.05 11.23
C ALA A 8 9.13 3.28 10.30
N ILE A 9 8.14 3.31 9.41
CA ILE A 9 7.92 4.42 8.48
C ILE A 9 7.48 5.69 9.21
N MET A 10 6.68 5.58 10.27
CA MET A 10 6.22 6.75 11.04
C MET A 10 7.33 7.49 11.78
N LYS A 11 8.54 6.92 11.87
CA LYS A 11 9.74 7.59 12.39
C LYS A 11 10.45 8.45 11.33
N LEU A 12 10.07 8.34 10.06
CA LEU A 12 10.70 9.09 8.99
C LEU A 12 10.21 10.54 8.96
N PRO A 13 11.02 11.48 8.42
CA PRO A 13 10.68 12.89 8.39
C PRO A 13 9.32 13.19 7.76
N ARG A 14 8.44 13.87 8.50
CA ARG A 14 7.10 14.28 8.04
C ARG A 14 6.16 13.12 7.67
N ALA A 15 6.48 11.86 8.01
CA ALA A 15 5.61 10.72 7.75
C ALA A 15 4.24 10.82 8.45
N SER A 16 4.13 11.67 9.48
CA SER A 16 2.93 11.87 10.28
C SER A 16 2.45 13.33 10.34
N ALA A 17 2.97 14.20 9.47
CA ALA A 17 2.73 15.65 9.56
C ALA A 17 1.42 16.12 8.85
N GLY A 18 0.42 15.25 8.72
CA GLY A 18 -0.90 15.61 8.22
C GLY A 18 -0.84 16.20 6.82
N VAL A 19 -1.46 17.37 6.61
CA VAL A 19 -1.45 18.12 5.35
C VAL A 19 -0.02 18.41 4.86
N TYR A 20 0.90 18.73 5.76
CA TYR A 20 2.32 18.99 5.44
C TYR A 20 3.18 17.72 5.37
N GLY A 21 2.57 16.54 5.53
CA GLY A 21 3.28 15.27 5.58
C GLY A 21 3.76 14.73 4.24
N GLN A 22 4.54 13.65 4.30
CA GLN A 22 5.14 12.97 3.17
C GLN A 22 4.65 11.52 3.10
N GLU A 23 4.29 11.06 1.89
CA GLU A 23 4.06 9.64 1.64
C GLU A 23 5.38 8.92 1.38
N TYR A 24 5.52 7.72 1.92
CA TYR A 24 6.66 6.85 1.69
C TYR A 24 6.19 5.60 0.97
N CYS A 25 6.80 5.31 -0.18
CA CYS A 25 6.52 4.11 -0.95
C CYS A 25 7.71 3.15 -0.89
N GLY A 26 7.42 1.86 -0.91
CA GLY A 26 8.43 0.83 -1.06
C GLY A 26 7.82 -0.48 -1.52
N VAL A 27 8.57 -1.55 -1.37
CA VAL A 27 8.13 -2.89 -1.72
C VAL A 27 8.40 -3.88 -0.60
N ILE A 28 7.57 -4.91 -0.55
CA ILE A 28 7.81 -6.14 0.20
C ILE A 28 8.36 -7.16 -0.77
N TYR A 29 9.49 -7.76 -0.41
CA TYR A 29 10.19 -8.72 -1.24
C TYR A 29 10.68 -9.89 -0.40
N SER A 30 10.98 -11.01 -1.04
CA SER A 30 11.61 -12.16 -0.41
C SER A 30 13.05 -12.32 -0.87
N VAL A 31 13.89 -12.85 0.02
CA VAL A 31 15.22 -13.39 -0.27
C VAL A 31 15.29 -14.77 0.36
N ASN A 32 15.51 -15.81 -0.44
CA ASN A 32 15.56 -17.20 0.02
C ASN A 32 14.34 -17.60 0.90
N GLY A 33 13.15 -17.11 0.55
CA GLY A 33 11.90 -17.39 1.27
C GLY A 33 11.64 -16.53 2.52
N VAL A 34 12.60 -15.69 2.94
CA VAL A 34 12.42 -14.74 4.05
C VAL A 34 11.94 -13.40 3.52
N TYR A 35 10.92 -12.82 4.16
CA TYR A 35 10.30 -11.57 3.71
C TYR A 35 10.88 -10.33 4.40
N TYR A 36 11.14 -9.30 3.60
CA TYR A 36 11.67 -8.00 4.00
C TYR A 36 10.85 -6.87 3.38
N ALA A 37 11.00 -5.67 3.92
CA ALA A 37 10.52 -4.44 3.31
C ALA A 37 11.72 -3.61 2.85
N SER A 38 11.63 -2.99 1.68
CA SER A 38 12.63 -2.02 1.22
C SER A 38 12.60 -0.78 2.09
N TYR A 39 13.64 0.05 2.02
CA TYR A 39 13.58 1.40 2.55
C TYR A 39 12.42 2.18 1.90
N GLY A 40 11.68 2.93 2.70
CA GLY A 40 10.59 3.77 2.22
C GLY A 40 11.17 5.01 1.55
N SER A 41 10.89 5.20 0.26
CA SER A 41 11.45 6.30 -0.50
C SER A 41 10.40 7.35 -0.84
N PRO A 42 10.71 8.66 -0.71
CA PRO A 42 9.76 9.74 -0.96
C PRO A 42 9.71 10.15 -2.44
N LEU A 43 9.99 9.25 -3.40
CA LEU A 43 10.40 9.57 -4.79
C LEU A 43 9.41 10.36 -5.68
N GLY A 44 8.31 10.89 -5.15
CA GLY A 44 7.43 11.78 -5.91
C GLY A 44 7.64 13.25 -5.58
N LYS A 45 7.49 14.10 -6.60
CA LYS A 45 7.40 15.56 -6.39
C LYS A 45 6.13 15.86 -5.61
N THR A 46 6.22 16.69 -4.57
CA THR A 46 5.03 17.33 -4.00
C THR A 46 4.43 18.23 -5.08
N ILE A 47 3.24 17.89 -5.59
CA ILE A 47 2.55 18.71 -6.59
C ILE A 47 1.55 19.60 -5.87
N LEU A 48 1.61 20.91 -6.13
CA LEU A 48 0.59 21.84 -5.67
C LEU A 48 -0.70 21.58 -6.44
N MET A 49 -1.78 21.17 -5.75
CA MET A 49 -3.14 21.06 -6.27
C MET A 49 -4.05 21.92 -5.39
N TYR A 50 -3.95 23.24 -5.56
CA TYR A 50 -4.63 24.24 -4.72
C TYR A 50 -6.08 23.85 -4.39
N PRO A 51 -6.52 23.90 -3.10
CA PRO A 51 -5.80 24.38 -1.92
C PRO A 51 -4.88 23.32 -1.24
N GLU A 52 -4.77 22.12 -1.81
CA GLU A 52 -4.06 20.98 -1.22
C GLU A 52 -2.73 20.67 -1.94
N THR A 53 -1.88 19.85 -1.33
CA THR A 53 -0.71 19.29 -2.01
C THR A 53 -0.96 17.82 -2.32
N ARG A 54 -0.95 17.45 -3.60
CA ARG A 54 -0.98 16.04 -4.00
C ARG A 54 0.39 15.44 -3.75
N LYS A 55 0.44 14.56 -2.76
CA LYS A 55 1.63 13.79 -2.42
C LYS A 55 1.73 12.63 -3.39
N GLN A 56 2.95 12.33 -3.77
CA GLN A 56 3.25 11.21 -4.63
C GLN A 56 4.47 10.51 -4.07
N CYS A 57 4.45 9.20 -4.12
CA CYS A 57 5.63 8.37 -4.02
C CYS A 57 5.53 7.26 -5.07
N TYR A 58 6.65 6.61 -5.38
CA TYR A 58 6.67 5.52 -6.35
C TYR A 58 7.36 4.32 -5.76
N SER A 59 6.71 3.16 -5.86
CA SER A 59 7.29 1.90 -5.44
C SER A 59 8.36 1.44 -6.44
N PRO A 60 9.54 1.00 -5.96
CA PRO A 60 10.65 0.59 -6.84
C PRO A 60 10.26 -0.52 -7.81
N ARG A 61 11.01 -0.65 -8.91
CA ARG A 61 10.80 -1.70 -9.93
C ARG A 61 11.63 -2.96 -9.68
N PHE A 62 12.71 -2.84 -8.94
CA PHE A 62 13.63 -3.91 -8.60
C PHE A 62 14.22 -3.63 -7.22
N VAL A 63 14.69 -4.67 -6.55
CA VAL A 63 15.45 -4.58 -5.30
C VAL A 63 16.76 -5.31 -5.56
N VAL A 64 17.87 -4.71 -5.12
CA VAL A 64 19.17 -5.37 -5.10
C VAL A 64 19.51 -5.65 -3.65
N ASP A 65 19.85 -6.89 -3.34
CA ASP A 65 20.17 -7.36 -2.00
C ASP A 65 21.36 -8.31 -2.08
N GLU A 66 22.41 -8.03 -1.31
CA GLU A 66 23.64 -8.83 -1.30
C GLU A 66 23.42 -10.27 -0.80
N ARG A 67 22.32 -10.50 -0.06
CA ARG A 67 21.98 -11.81 0.52
C ARG A 67 21.48 -12.80 -0.52
N GLY A 68 21.15 -12.35 -1.74
CA GLY A 68 20.83 -13.22 -2.87
C GLY A 68 19.67 -12.73 -3.73
N ARG A 69 19.09 -13.66 -4.50
CA ARG A 69 18.03 -13.35 -5.47
C ARG A 69 16.76 -12.87 -4.77
N THR A 70 16.28 -11.71 -5.18
CA THR A 70 15.06 -11.08 -4.65
C THR A 70 13.82 -11.41 -5.48
N SER A 71 12.65 -11.50 -4.86
CA SER A 71 11.35 -11.49 -5.55
C SER A 71 10.39 -10.51 -4.89
N ILE A 72 9.88 -9.52 -5.63
CA ILE A 72 8.91 -8.54 -5.12
C ILE A 72 7.52 -9.16 -5.14
N ILE A 73 6.81 -9.09 -4.00
CA ILE A 73 5.45 -9.62 -3.86
C ILE A 73 4.40 -8.52 -3.66
N ALA A 74 4.78 -7.38 -3.11
CA ALA A 74 3.86 -6.28 -2.86
C ALA A 74 4.53 -4.92 -2.97
N ASP A 75 3.76 -3.90 -3.35
CA ASP A 75 4.09 -2.53 -2.97
C ASP A 75 3.48 -2.18 -1.62
N TYR A 76 4.08 -1.20 -0.96
CA TYR A 76 3.46 -0.52 0.17
C TYR A 76 3.55 0.98 0.01
N HIS A 77 2.59 1.71 0.60
CA HIS A 77 2.69 3.15 0.78
C HIS A 77 2.02 3.64 2.08
N SER A 78 2.53 4.75 2.62
CA SER A 78 2.00 5.37 3.83
C SER A 78 1.18 6.61 3.51
N HIS A 79 0.06 6.80 4.21
CA HIS A 79 -0.66 8.07 4.23
C HIS A 79 -0.29 8.87 5.49
N PRO A 80 0.14 10.14 5.36
CA PRO A 80 0.61 10.93 6.50
C PRO A 80 -0.50 11.60 7.31
N TRP A 81 -1.76 11.19 7.15
CA TRP A 81 -2.91 11.59 7.96
C TRP A 81 -3.75 10.38 8.32
N GLN A 82 -4.64 10.55 9.30
CA GLN A 82 -5.63 9.55 9.67
C GLN A 82 -7.01 10.21 9.93
N PRO A 83 -8.13 9.48 9.75
CA PRO A 83 -8.21 8.18 9.08
C PRO A 83 -7.89 8.32 7.59
N SER A 84 -7.23 7.31 7.02
CA SER A 84 -6.92 7.34 5.59
C SER A 84 -7.02 5.94 4.98
N PRO A 85 -8.17 5.56 4.40
CA PRO A 85 -8.30 4.29 3.69
C PRO A 85 -7.50 4.31 2.39
N MET A 86 -7.45 3.17 1.70
CA MET A 86 -7.02 3.12 0.31
C MET A 86 -7.86 4.07 -0.54
N SER A 87 -7.20 4.93 -1.32
CA SER A 87 -7.86 5.80 -2.29
C SER A 87 -8.36 5.01 -3.49
N ASP A 88 -9.27 5.58 -4.30
CA ASP A 88 -9.71 4.96 -5.55
C ASP A 88 -8.52 4.57 -6.44
N ARG A 89 -7.51 5.45 -6.53
CA ARG A 89 -6.28 5.18 -7.28
C ARG A 89 -5.49 3.99 -6.72
N ASP A 90 -5.50 3.81 -5.41
CA ASP A 90 -4.88 2.64 -4.76
C ASP A 90 -5.63 1.35 -5.08
N LEU A 91 -6.91 1.44 -5.42
CA LEU A 91 -7.77 0.29 -5.72
C LEU A 91 -7.85 -0.02 -7.22
N TRP A 92 -7.48 0.93 -8.08
CA TRP A 92 -7.47 0.76 -9.54
C TRP A 92 -6.55 -0.37 -10.00
N SER A 93 -7.09 -1.32 -10.75
CA SER A 93 -6.33 -2.46 -11.28
C SER A 93 -5.13 -2.03 -12.14
N HIS A 94 -5.25 -0.95 -12.91
CA HIS A 94 -4.18 -0.46 -13.78
C HIS A 94 -3.02 0.20 -13.02
N SER A 95 -3.21 0.56 -11.75
CA SER A 95 -2.14 1.06 -10.89
C SER A 95 -1.44 -0.09 -10.14
N GLN A 96 -1.98 -1.31 -10.20
CA GLN A 96 -1.39 -2.48 -9.58
C GLN A 96 -0.18 -2.97 -10.38
N ARG A 97 0.95 -3.11 -9.68
CA ARG A 97 2.20 -3.61 -10.29
C ARG A 97 2.65 -4.96 -9.76
N TRP A 98 2.27 -5.29 -8.53
CA TRP A 98 2.70 -6.50 -7.83
C TRP A 98 1.49 -7.35 -7.42
N LEU A 99 1.72 -8.49 -6.79
CA LEU A 99 0.63 -9.40 -6.40
C LEU A 99 -0.32 -8.76 -5.37
N LEU A 100 0.25 -7.98 -4.45
CA LEU A 100 -0.48 -7.36 -3.35
C LEU A 100 -0.14 -5.86 -3.27
N ARG A 101 -1.04 -5.08 -2.67
CA ARG A 101 -0.76 -3.71 -2.24
C ARG A 101 -1.05 -3.56 -0.76
N ILE A 102 -0.15 -2.89 -0.04
CA ILE A 102 -0.29 -2.57 1.38
C ILE A 102 -0.39 -1.05 1.53
N GLN A 103 -1.37 -0.58 2.29
CA GLN A 103 -1.49 0.83 2.66
C GLN A 103 -1.59 0.93 4.18
N PHE A 104 -1.08 2.01 4.76
CA PHE A 104 -1.29 2.30 6.16
C PHE A 104 -1.29 3.80 6.47
N ASP A 105 -2.03 4.17 7.52
CA ASP A 105 -2.16 5.55 8.00
C ASP A 105 -1.30 5.82 9.26
N THR A 106 -1.39 7.03 9.81
CA THR A 106 -0.60 7.43 10.99
C THR A 106 -1.03 6.78 12.31
N ALA A 107 -2.17 6.08 12.36
CA ALA A 107 -2.53 5.20 13.47
C ALA A 107 -2.19 3.74 13.19
N CYS A 108 -1.43 3.47 12.13
CA CYS A 108 -1.09 2.13 11.70
C CYS A 108 -2.30 1.23 11.46
N ARG A 109 -3.39 1.80 10.94
CA ARG A 109 -4.45 1.01 10.32
C ARG A 109 -3.91 0.48 9.00
N VAL A 110 -3.55 -0.80 8.97
CA VAL A 110 -2.98 -1.44 7.79
C VAL A 110 -4.08 -2.07 6.96
N MET A 111 -4.11 -1.74 5.67
CA MET A 111 -4.98 -2.34 4.67
C MET A 111 -4.16 -3.14 3.66
N LYS A 112 -4.76 -4.19 3.10
CA LYS A 112 -4.18 -5.03 2.04
C LYS A 112 -5.18 -5.22 0.92
N LEU A 113 -4.74 -5.04 -0.32
CA LEU A 113 -5.49 -5.33 -1.53
C LEU A 113 -4.84 -6.52 -2.25
N ILE A 114 -5.69 -7.46 -2.69
CA ILE A 114 -5.35 -8.54 -3.62
C ILE A 114 -6.29 -8.39 -4.83
N PRO A 115 -5.85 -7.79 -5.94
CA PRO A 115 -6.77 -7.40 -7.00
C PRO A 115 -7.10 -8.53 -7.99
N TYR A 116 -6.27 -9.58 -8.07
CA TYR A 116 -6.37 -10.66 -9.07
C TYR A 116 -6.57 -10.09 -10.49
N VAL A 117 -5.64 -9.22 -10.92
CA VAL A 117 -5.74 -8.54 -12.22
C VAL A 117 -5.72 -9.55 -13.35
N GLY A 118 -6.69 -9.45 -14.26
CA GLY A 118 -6.85 -10.38 -15.39
C GLY A 118 -7.62 -11.66 -15.07
N GLU A 119 -8.02 -11.87 -13.81
CA GLU A 119 -8.83 -13.03 -13.41
C GLU A 119 -10.32 -12.68 -13.25
N SER A 120 -11.20 -13.66 -13.42
CA SER A 120 -12.65 -13.53 -13.24
C SER A 120 -13.10 -13.52 -11.78
N ARG A 121 -12.23 -13.92 -10.84
CA ARG A 121 -12.55 -13.87 -9.41
C ARG A 121 -12.56 -12.42 -8.89
N PRO A 122 -13.38 -12.05 -7.90
CA PRO A 122 -13.33 -10.73 -7.30
C PRO A 122 -11.96 -10.43 -6.67
N GLY A 123 -11.55 -9.15 -6.72
CA GLY A 123 -10.50 -8.62 -5.87
C GLY A 123 -10.92 -8.64 -4.40
N GLU A 124 -9.95 -8.66 -3.50
CA GLU A 124 -10.18 -8.77 -2.05
C GLU A 124 -9.45 -7.64 -1.31
N VAL A 125 -10.19 -6.94 -0.45
CA VAL A 125 -9.67 -5.88 0.41
C VAL A 125 -9.75 -6.33 1.87
N PHE A 126 -8.64 -6.26 2.58
CA PHE A 126 -8.51 -6.68 3.96
C PHE A 126 -8.06 -5.53 4.86
N ALA A 127 -8.55 -5.50 6.09
CA ALA A 127 -8.00 -4.72 7.19
C ALA A 127 -7.19 -5.63 8.13
N ARG A 128 -6.14 -5.08 8.73
CA ARG A 128 -5.35 -5.76 9.76
C ARG A 128 -5.98 -5.52 11.13
N GLU A 129 -6.43 -6.57 11.80
CA GLU A 129 -7.00 -6.53 13.15
C GLU A 129 -6.34 -7.60 14.02
N GLY A 130 -5.73 -7.23 15.16
CA GLY A 130 -5.19 -8.20 16.12
C GLY A 130 -4.20 -9.21 15.52
N GLN A 131 -3.33 -8.75 14.61
CA GLN A 131 -2.42 -9.60 13.84
C GLN A 131 -3.10 -10.64 12.92
N ARG A 132 -4.36 -10.38 12.52
CA ARG A 132 -5.10 -11.17 11.52
C ARG A 132 -5.55 -10.27 10.37
N TRP A 133 -5.77 -10.89 9.21
CA TRP A 133 -6.39 -10.21 8.09
C TRP A 133 -7.88 -10.48 8.13
N LYS A 134 -8.67 -9.42 8.24
CA LYS A 134 -10.13 -9.49 8.13
C LYS A 134 -10.53 -8.97 6.77
N LEU A 135 -11.28 -9.75 6.03
CA LEU A 135 -11.85 -9.33 4.76
C LEU A 135 -12.90 -8.24 5.03
N VAL A 136 -12.77 -7.09 4.38
CA VAL A 136 -13.67 -5.94 4.56
C VAL A 136 -14.40 -5.54 3.28
N GLY A 137 -13.93 -6.00 2.12
CA GLY A 137 -14.59 -5.75 0.86
C GLY A 137 -14.12 -6.64 -0.28
N TYR A 138 -14.94 -6.71 -1.32
CA TYR A 138 -14.63 -7.28 -2.61
C TYR A 138 -14.59 -6.19 -3.68
N ILE A 139 -13.84 -6.42 -4.75
CA ILE A 139 -13.91 -5.63 -5.97
C ILE A 139 -14.40 -6.56 -7.06
N LEU A 140 -15.65 -6.40 -7.50
CA LEU A 140 -16.22 -7.24 -8.54
C LEU A 140 -15.43 -7.11 -9.84
N PRO A 141 -15.43 -8.13 -10.73
CA PRO A 141 -14.66 -8.09 -11.97
C PRO A 141 -14.87 -6.81 -12.81
N GLU A 142 -16.11 -6.37 -12.93
CA GLU A 142 -16.54 -5.14 -13.62
C GLU A 142 -16.05 -3.85 -12.95
N ASP A 143 -15.82 -3.90 -11.63
CA ASP A 143 -15.41 -2.78 -10.80
C ASP A 143 -13.89 -2.63 -10.70
N LYS A 144 -13.12 -3.67 -11.03
CA LYS A 144 -11.64 -3.66 -10.98
C LYS A 144 -10.97 -2.48 -11.69
N PRO A 145 -11.40 -2.04 -12.89
CA PRO A 145 -10.80 -0.87 -13.54
C PRO A 145 -10.96 0.42 -12.75
N PHE A 146 -12.04 0.53 -11.96
CA PHE A 146 -12.44 1.72 -11.21
C PHE A 146 -12.14 1.62 -9.71
N GLY A 147 -11.75 0.44 -9.23
CA GLY A 147 -11.42 0.21 -7.82
C GLY A 147 -12.63 0.31 -6.89
N ILE A 148 -13.84 0.07 -7.39
CA ILE A 148 -15.06 0.18 -6.58
C ILE A 148 -15.13 -1.03 -5.65
N VAL A 149 -15.24 -0.77 -4.34
CA VAL A 149 -15.26 -1.81 -3.31
C VAL A 149 -16.69 -2.05 -2.83
N THR A 150 -17.19 -3.26 -3.01
CA THR A 150 -18.39 -3.77 -2.36
C THR A 150 -18.04 -4.24 -0.96
N LYS A 151 -18.66 -3.65 0.06
CA LYS A 151 -18.43 -4.02 1.47
C LYS A 151 -18.91 -5.46 1.73
N VAL A 152 -18.17 -6.22 2.53
CA VAL A 152 -18.66 -7.51 3.06
C VAL A 152 -19.60 -7.24 4.23
N GLU A 153 -20.77 -7.87 4.23
CA GLU A 153 -21.69 -7.78 5.37
C GLU A 153 -21.04 -8.36 6.65
N PRO A 154 -21.30 -7.78 7.82
CA PRO A 154 -20.72 -8.23 9.10
C PRO A 154 -21.02 -9.70 9.43
#